data_AF-R7K850-F1
#
_entry.id   AF-R7K850-F1
#
_cell.length_a   1.000
_cell.length_b   1.000
_cell.length_c   1.000
_cell.angle_alpha   90.00
_cell.angle_beta   90.00
_cell.angle_gamma   90.00
#
_symmetry.space_group_name_H-M   'P 1'
#
loop_
_entity.id
_entity.type
_entity.pdbx_description
1 polymer ?
#
loop_
_entity_poly.entity_id
_entity_poly.type
_entity_poly.pdbx_seq_one_letter_code
_entity_poly.pdbx_strand_id
1 'polypeptide(L)'
;MGRVKLKSGVYATKCLVDGVEYISVTNVGDKPTFDDYSYTVESFLIDFNGTIYGETVKVAFYKYLRPIHKFSDSEELKKQIMSDADTAKRLFHGDTK
;
A
#
# COMPACT_ATOMS: atom_id res chain seq x y z
N MET A 1 -25.51 3.74 0.64
CA MET A 1 -24.16 3.17 0.45
C MET A 1 -23.26 3.73 1.54
N GLY A 2 -22.88 2.94 2.55
CA GLY A 2 -22.07 3.43 3.68
C GLY A 2 -20.57 3.40 3.35
N ARG A 3 -19.81 4.37 3.85
CA ARG A 3 -18.33 4.31 3.88
C ARG A 3 -17.92 3.53 5.13
N VAL A 4 -17.00 2.59 5.00
CA VAL A 4 -16.43 1.84 6.12
C VAL A 4 -14.99 2.30 6.32
N LYS A 5 -14.63 2.62 7.58
CA LYS A 5 -13.24 2.90 7.94
C LYS A 5 -12.50 1.57 8.09
N LEU A 6 -11.47 1.36 7.29
CA LEU A 6 -10.61 0.19 7.41
C LEU A 6 -9.74 0.31 8.68
N LYS A 7 -9.35 -0.85 9.23
CA LYS A 7 -8.34 -0.93 10.29
C LYS A 7 -7.06 -0.26 9.81
N SER A 8 -6.41 0.53 10.68
CA SER A 8 -5.13 1.12 10.31
C SER A 8 -4.04 0.05 10.15
N GLY A 9 -3.23 0.15 9.11
CA GLY A 9 -2.23 -0.86 8.78
C GLY A 9 -1.77 -0.81 7.33
N VAL A 10 -0.89 -1.75 6.99
CA VAL A 10 -0.39 -1.96 5.63
C VAL A 10 -1.07 -3.17 5.03
N TYR A 11 -1.50 -3.04 3.79
CA TYR A 11 -2.26 -4.04 3.05
C TYR A 11 -1.57 -4.41 1.73
N ALA A 12 -1.68 -5.68 1.32
CA ALA A 12 -1.47 -6.07 -0.07
C ALA A 12 -2.72 -5.70 -0.87
N THR A 13 -2.50 -4.98 -1.96
CA THR A 13 -3.55 -4.38 -2.78
C THR A 13 -3.26 -4.56 -4.27
N LYS A 14 -4.27 -4.34 -5.11
CA LYS A 14 -4.07 -4.04 -6.52
C LYS A 14 -4.55 -2.62 -6.81
N CYS A 15 -3.80 -1.87 -7.59
CA CYS A 15 -4.17 -0.54 -8.05
C CYS A 15 -4.43 -0.57 -9.56
N LEU A 16 -5.62 -0.15 -9.99
CA LEU A 16 -5.98 0.00 -11.39
C LEU A 16 -5.67 1.44 -11.83
N VAL A 17 -4.74 1.58 -12.76
CA VAL A 17 -4.29 2.83 -13.37
C VAL A 17 -4.43 2.69 -14.88
N ASP A 18 -5.23 3.53 -15.52
CA ASP A 18 -5.44 3.53 -16.98
C ASP A 18 -5.74 2.15 -17.59
N GLY A 19 -6.53 1.34 -16.88
CA GLY A 19 -6.91 0.00 -17.32
C GLY A 19 -5.87 -1.10 -17.04
N VAL A 20 -4.71 -0.75 -16.48
CA VAL A 20 -3.65 -1.68 -16.09
C VAL A 20 -3.67 -1.90 -14.58
N GLU A 21 -3.70 -3.16 -14.16
CA GLU A 21 -3.60 -3.53 -12.74
C GLU A 21 -2.14 -3.66 -12.32
N TYR A 22 -1.76 -2.96 -11.25
CA TYR A 22 -0.47 -3.06 -10.59
C TYR A 22 -0.62 -3.69 -9.21
N ILE A 23 0.26 -4.64 -8.87
CA ILE A 23 0.40 -5.07 -7.48
C ILE A 23 0.88 -3.87 -6.67
N SER A 24 0.33 -3.67 -5.48
CA SER A 24 0.70 -2.58 -4.60
C SER A 24 0.71 -2.99 -3.14
N VAL A 25 1.42 -2.20 -2.33
CA VAL A 25 1.23 -2.19 -0.88
C VAL A 25 0.67 -0.83 -0.48
N THR A 26 -0.37 -0.84 0.36
CA THR A 26 -1.10 0.38 0.72
C THR A 26 -1.09 0.57 2.23
N ASN A 27 -0.55 1.69 2.68
CA ASN A 27 -0.74 2.19 4.05
C ASN A 27 -2.13 2.83 4.14
N VAL A 28 -2.89 2.43 5.15
CA VAL A 28 -4.13 3.09 5.57
C VAL A 28 -3.94 3.59 7.00
N GLY A 29 -3.83 4.90 7.19
CA GLY A 29 -3.63 5.51 8.50
C GLY A 29 -2.56 6.60 8.50
N ASP A 30 -1.88 6.72 9.64
CA ASP A 30 -0.85 7.71 9.91
C ASP A 30 0.53 7.30 9.39
N LYS A 31 1.46 8.26 9.42
CA LYS A 31 2.85 8.13 8.98
C LYS A 31 3.80 8.62 10.08
N PRO A 32 3.87 7.90 11.21
CA PRO A 32 4.57 8.37 12.40
C PRO A 32 6.09 8.51 12.21
N THR A 33 6.68 7.88 11.20
CA THR A 33 8.10 8.07 10.81
C THR A 33 8.39 9.51 10.37
N PHE A 34 7.38 10.23 9.86
CA PHE A 34 7.50 11.62 9.42
C PHE A 34 6.74 12.59 10.33
N ASP A 35 6.39 12.15 11.54
CA ASP A 35 5.56 12.90 12.50
C ASP A 35 4.24 13.44 11.91
N ASP A 36 3.71 12.75 10.89
CA ASP A 36 2.42 13.02 10.29
C ASP A 36 1.37 12.02 10.80
N TYR A 37 0.37 12.54 11.51
CA TYR A 37 -0.70 11.78 12.14
C TYR A 37 -2.05 11.92 11.42
N SER A 38 -2.04 12.46 10.19
CA SER A 38 -3.22 12.51 9.35
C SER A 38 -3.65 11.12 8.89
N TYR A 39 -4.97 10.88 8.78
CA TYR A 39 -5.48 9.63 8.23
C TYR A 39 -5.42 9.68 6.70
N THR A 40 -4.50 8.91 6.12
CA THR A 40 -4.26 8.87 4.67
C THR A 40 -4.37 7.45 4.12
N VAL A 41 -4.51 7.34 2.80
CA VAL A 41 -4.42 6.07 2.07
C VAL A 41 -3.35 6.25 1.01
N GLU A 42 -2.21 5.58 1.18
CA GLU A 42 -1.03 5.76 0.34
C GLU A 42 -0.57 4.42 -0.23
N SER A 43 -0.53 4.32 -1.56
CA SER A 43 -0.18 3.10 -2.28
C SER A 43 1.18 3.21 -2.94
N PHE A 44 2.07 2.25 -2.66
CA PHE A 44 3.28 2.01 -3.43
C PHE A 44 2.95 0.97 -4.51
N LEU A 45 2.92 1.41 -5.78
CA LEU A 45 2.66 0.56 -6.94
C LEU A 45 3.97 -0.07 -7.40
N ILE A 46 4.02 -1.41 -7.43
CA ILE A 46 5.24 -2.12 -7.76
C ILE A 46 5.41 -2.16 -9.28
N ASP A 47 6.65 -1.93 -9.74
CA ASP A 47 7.07 -1.90 -11.14
C ASP A 47 6.33 -0.83 -11.99
N PHE A 48 5.61 0.11 -11.35
CA PHE A 48 5.02 1.27 -11.99
C PHE A 48 6.07 2.34 -12.28
N ASN A 49 6.06 2.87 -13.50
CA ASN A 49 6.91 3.99 -13.90
C ASN A 49 6.04 5.02 -14.65
N GLY A 50 5.84 6.18 -14.05
CA GLY A 50 5.00 7.24 -14.60
C GLY A 50 4.57 8.26 -13.56
N THR A 51 3.69 9.18 -13.97
CA THR A 51 3.09 10.20 -13.11
C THR A 51 1.58 10.16 -13.28
N ILE A 52 0.85 10.16 -12.16
CA ILE A 52 -0.62 10.03 -12.11
C ILE A 52 -1.25 11.04 -11.14
N TYR A 53 -0.57 12.18 -10.92
CA TYR A 53 -1.13 13.25 -10.10
C TYR A 53 -2.38 13.84 -10.77
N GLY A 54 -3.45 13.99 -9.98
CA GLY A 54 -4.75 14.47 -10.48
C GLY A 54 -5.66 13.38 -11.03
N GLU A 55 -5.11 12.18 -11.27
CA GLU A 55 -5.88 11.05 -11.80
C GLU A 55 -6.68 10.33 -10.71
N THR A 56 -7.85 9.81 -11.09
CA THR A 56 -8.64 8.93 -10.22
C THR A 56 -8.27 7.48 -10.47
N VAL A 57 -7.70 6.83 -9.46
CA VAL A 57 -7.34 5.41 -9.50
C VAL A 57 -8.26 4.57 -8.62
N LYS A 58 -8.30 3.25 -8.85
CA LYS A 58 -9.04 2.31 -7.99
C LYS A 58 -8.07 1.41 -7.25
N VAL A 59 -8.17 1.37 -5.93
CA VAL A 59 -7.38 0.47 -5.07
C VAL A 59 -8.27 -0.63 -4.50
N ALA A 60 -7.95 -1.88 -4.82
CA ALA A 60 -8.62 -3.07 -4.30
C ALA A 60 -7.79 -3.69 -3.16
N PHE A 61 -8.42 -3.87 -1.99
CA PHE A 61 -7.78 -4.41 -0.80
C PHE A 61 -7.94 -5.93 -0.71
N TYR A 62 -6.83 -6.67 -0.58
CA TYR A 62 -6.86 -8.15 -0.55
C TYR A 62 -6.46 -8.73 0.80
N LYS A 63 -5.37 -8.25 1.40
CA LYS A 63 -4.82 -8.85 2.63
C LYS A 63 -4.20 -7.80 3.54
N TYR A 64 -4.55 -7.82 4.83
CA TYR A 64 -3.82 -7.08 5.86
C TYR A 64 -2.46 -7.76 6.08
N LEU A 65 -1.37 -7.01 5.95
CA LEU A 65 0.00 -7.50 6.12
C LEU A 65 0.51 -7.26 7.53
N ARG A 66 0.41 -6.02 8.03
CA ARG A 66 0.98 -5.63 9.33
C ARG A 66 0.36 -4.34 9.87
N PRO A 67 0.49 -4.06 11.18
CA PRO A 67 0.18 -2.73 11.71
C PRO A 67 1.18 -1.66 11.21
N ILE A 68 0.83 -0.39 11.47
CA ILE A 68 1.72 0.74 11.24
C ILE A 68 2.81 0.74 12.31
N HIS A 69 4.05 0.99 11.90
CA HIS A 69 5.22 1.09 12.76
C HIS A 69 5.94 2.40 12.47
N LYS A 70 6.42 3.06 13.53
CA LYS A 70 7.40 4.15 13.40
C LYS A 70 8.77 3.53 13.20
N PHE A 71 9.50 4.01 12.19
CA PHE A 71 10.87 3.62 11.91
C PHE A 71 11.83 4.72 12.36
N SER A 72 13.08 4.36 12.61
CA SER A 72 14.10 5.30 13.10
C SER A 72 14.53 6.27 12.00
N ASP A 73 14.51 5.80 10.75
CA ASP A 73 14.87 6.58 9.57
C ASP A 73 14.13 6.11 8.30
N SER A 74 14.34 6.85 7.21
CA SER A 74 13.74 6.56 5.90
C SER A 74 14.30 5.30 5.23
N GLU A 75 15.52 4.88 5.53
CA GLU A 75 16.13 3.68 4.97
C GLU A 75 15.53 2.41 5.57
N GLU A 76 15.28 2.38 6.89
CA GLU A 76 14.53 1.32 7.56
C GLU A 76 13.10 1.22 7.01
N LEU A 77 12.42 2.36 6.86
CA LEU A 77 11.08 2.39 6.25
C LEU A 77 11.09 1.83 4.83
N LYS A 78 12.05 2.25 4.00
CA LYS A 78 12.19 1.77 2.62
C LYS A 78 12.42 0.26 2.58
N LYS A 79 13.32 -0.27 3.42
CA LYS A 79 13.55 -1.72 3.54
C LYS A 79 12.26 -2.46 3.91
N GLN A 80 11.48 -1.93 4.83
CA GLN A 80 10.20 -2.53 5.20
C GLN A 80 9.20 -2.50 4.04
N ILE A 81 9.05 -1.38 3.32
CA ILE A 81 8.16 -1.27 2.15
C ILE A 81 8.55 -2.30 1.09
N MET A 82 9.84 -2.50 0.82
CA MET A 82 10.31 -3.51 -0.12
C MET A 82 9.99 -4.94 0.36
N SER A 83 10.15 -5.22 1.65
CA SER A 83 9.76 -6.52 2.23
C SER A 83 8.24 -6.78 2.15
N ASP A 84 7.43 -5.75 2.38
CA ASP A 84 5.99 -5.79 2.23
C ASP A 84 5.60 -6.03 0.76
N ALA A 85 6.29 -5.35 -0.18
CA ALA A 85 6.09 -5.49 -1.62
C ALA A 85 6.45 -6.90 -2.12
N ASP A 86 7.55 -7.48 -1.65
CA ASP A 86 7.91 -8.86 -1.96
C ASP A 86 6.88 -9.85 -1.41
N THR A 87 6.33 -9.57 -0.23
CA THR A 87 5.24 -10.37 0.35
C THR A 87 3.99 -10.28 -0.50
N ALA A 88 3.60 -9.08 -0.95
CA ALA A 88 2.48 -8.89 -1.87
C ALA A 88 2.71 -9.61 -3.21
N LYS A 89 3.91 -9.51 -3.81
CA LYS A 89 4.27 -10.25 -5.03
C LYS A 89 4.10 -11.76 -4.84
N ARG A 90 4.61 -12.33 -3.73
CA ARG A 90 4.41 -13.75 -3.42
C ARG A 90 2.93 -14.13 -3.28
N LEU A 91 2.14 -13.30 -2.61
CA LEU A 91 0.69 -13.52 -2.45
C LEU A 91 -0.06 -13.55 -3.78
N PHE A 92 0.36 -12.78 -4.79
CA PHE A 92 -0.31 -12.72 -6.09
C PHE A 92 0.30 -13.61 -7.17
N HIS A 93 1.57 -14.03 -7.02
CA HIS A 93 2.24 -14.95 -7.95
C HIS A 93 2.13 -16.42 -7.52
N GLY A 94 1.84 -16.69 -6.24
CA GLY A 94 1.59 -18.04 -5.72
C GLY A 94 0.12 -18.22 -5.38
N ASP A 95 -0.66 -18.69 -6.35
CA ASP A 95 -1.93 -19.40 -6.22
C ASP A 95 -3.07 -18.81 -5.34
N THR A 96 -4.17 -18.53 -6.02
CA THR A 96 -5.41 -19.33 -5.89
C THR A 96 -5.34 -20.44 -4.84
N LYS A 97 -5.82 -20.18 -3.63
CA LYS A 97 -6.63 -21.14 -2.86
C LYS A 97 -7.73 -20.41 -2.12
#